data_AF-A0A1H4IKJ4-F1
#
_entry.id   AF-A0A1H4IKJ4-F1
#
_cell.length_a   1.000
_cell.length_b   1.000
_cell.length_c   1.000
_cell.angle_alpha   90.00
_cell.angle_beta   90.00
_cell.angle_gamma   90.00
#
_symmetry.space_group_name_H-M   'P 1'
#
loop_
_entity.id
_entity.type
_entity.pdbx_description
1 polymer ?
#
loop_
_entity_poly.entity_id
_entity_poly.type
_entity_poly.pdbx_seq_one_letter_code
_entity_poly.pdbx_strand_id
1 'polypeptide(L)' 'MSIERVSLELPANTAPEEAEKKAIAQLRKHRIREWSALSLQTILTTDTPGISRYSFTYWVEDEALE' A
#
# COMPACT_ATOMS: atom_id res chain seq x y z
N MET A 1 2.18 -14.52 10.82
CA MET A 1 1.60 -13.68 9.75
C MET A 1 0.85 -12.53 10.40
N SER A 2 1.32 -11.31 10.19
CA SER A 2 0.74 -10.09 10.77
C SER A 2 0.11 -9.26 9.65
N ILE A 3 -1.02 -8.58 9.93
CA ILE A 3 -1.63 -7.68 8.94
C ILE A 3 -1.03 -6.28 9.08
N GLU A 4 -0.42 -5.81 8.01
CA GLU A 4 0.16 -4.47 7.91
C GLU A 4 -0.60 -3.61 6.91
N ARG A 5 -0.36 -2.30 6.99
CA ARG A 5 -0.96 -1.29 6.10
C ARG A 5 0.11 -0.42 5.50
N VAL A 6 -0.05 -0.10 4.22
CA VAL A 6 0.72 0.94 3.52
C VAL A 6 -0.24 1.96 2.96
N SER A 7 0.04 3.24 3.20
CA SER A 7 -0.73 4.36 2.65
C SER A 7 0.12 5.14 1.66
N LEU A 8 -0.47 5.47 0.51
CA LEU A 8 0.17 6.22 -0.55
C LEU A 8 -0.66 7.43 -0.91
N GLU A 9 -0.01 8.55 -1.10
CA GLU A 9 -0.63 9.76 -1.63
C GLU A 9 -0.33 9.82 -3.12
N LEU A 10 -1.37 9.64 -3.93
CA LEU A 10 -1.28 9.55 -5.38
C LEU A 10 -2.31 10.51 -6.00
N PRO A 11 -2.15 10.88 -7.28
CA PRO A 11 -3.17 11.63 -7.99
C PRO A 11 -4.55 11.00 -7.85
N ALA A 12 -5.59 11.79 -7.62
CA ALA A 12 -6.96 11.30 -7.40
C ALA A 12 -7.53 10.52 -8.60
N ASN A 13 -6.94 10.71 -9.78
CA ASN A 13 -7.29 10.00 -11.01
C ASN A 13 -6.40 8.78 -11.27
N THR A 14 -5.63 8.31 -10.27
CA THR A 14 -4.77 7.14 -10.43
C THR A 14 -5.64 5.89 -10.47
N ALA A 15 -5.46 5.09 -11.53
CA ALA A 15 -6.12 3.81 -11.65
C ALA A 15 -5.72 2.89 -10.48
N PRO A 16 -6.65 2.05 -9.96
CA PRO A 16 -6.35 1.16 -8.84
C PRO A 16 -5.16 0.23 -9.13
N GLU A 17 -5.02 -0.26 -10.37
CA GLU A 17 -3.88 -1.07 -10.81
C GLU A 17 -2.54 -0.33 -10.73
N GLU A 18 -2.51 0.95 -11.09
CA GLU A 18 -1.31 1.78 -10.99
C GLU A 18 -0.98 2.10 -9.52
N ALA A 19 -2.01 2.34 -8.71
CA ALA A 19 -1.83 2.55 -7.27
C ALA A 19 -1.28 1.30 -6.58
N GLU A 20 -1.74 0.11 -6.98
CA GLU A 20 -1.22 -1.17 -6.49
C GLU A 20 0.26 -1.37 -6.86
N LYS A 21 0.65 -1.11 -8.12
CA LYS A 21 2.06 -1.18 -8.53
C LYS A 21 2.96 -0.25 -7.69
N LYS A 22 2.46 0.96 -7.37
CA LYS A 22 3.17 1.90 -6.49
C LYS A 22 3.25 1.38 -5.06
N ALA A 23 2.20 0.72 -4.55
CA ALA A 23 2.20 0.08 -3.23
C ALA A 23 3.26 -1.02 -3.17
N ILE A 24 3.29 -1.90 -4.17
CA ILE A 24 4.31 -2.95 -4.30
C ILE A 24 5.74 -2.37 -4.33
N ALA A 25 5.96 -1.31 -5.10
CA ALA A 25 7.26 -0.64 -5.16
C ALA A 25 7.69 -0.08 -3.81
N GLN A 26 6.75 0.46 -3.03
CA GLN A 26 7.01 0.95 -1.68
C GLN A 26 7.33 -0.18 -0.71
N LEU A 27 6.56 -1.28 -0.71
CA LEU A 27 6.87 -2.46 0.11
C LEU A 27 8.29 -2.96 -0.13
N ARG A 28 8.70 -3.06 -1.40
CA ARG A 28 10.07 -3.43 -1.77
C ARG A 28 11.12 -2.44 -1.27
N LYS A 29 10.84 -1.13 -1.33
CA LYS A 29 11.74 -0.08 -0.81
C LYS A 29 11.92 -0.19 0.70
N HIS A 30 10.86 -0.58 1.41
CA HIS A 30 10.87 -0.85 2.85
C HIS A 30 11.45 -2.23 3.22
N ARG A 31 12.04 -2.95 2.26
CA ARG A 31 12.58 -4.32 2.41
C ARG A 31 11.55 -5.38 2.80
N ILE A 32 10.25 -5.09 2.66
CA ILE A 32 9.18 -6.07 2.83
C ILE A 32 9.13 -6.89 1.54
N ARG A 33 9.76 -8.06 1.55
CA ARG A 33 9.84 -8.96 0.40
C ARG A 33 8.82 -10.09 0.48
N GLU A 34 8.45 -10.48 1.69
CA GLU A 34 7.51 -11.57 1.97
C GLU A 34 6.19 -10.97 2.44
N TRP A 35 5.36 -10.60 1.46
CA TRP A 35 4.00 -10.14 1.69
C TRP A 35 3.02 -10.87 0.78
N SER A 36 1.79 -11.04 1.26
CA SER A 36 0.71 -11.74 0.56
C SER A 36 -0.62 -11.00 0.67
N ALA A 37 -1.48 -11.23 -0.31
CA ALA A 37 -2.84 -10.67 -0.39
C ALA A 37 -2.89 -9.15 -0.15
N LEU A 38 -2.03 -8.41 -0.89
CA LEU A 38 -2.15 -6.96 -1.00
C LEU A 38 -3.52 -6.60 -1.56
N SER A 39 -4.26 -5.78 -0.83
CA SER A 39 -5.61 -5.37 -1.23
C SER A 39 -5.85 -3.91 -0.90
N LEU A 40 -6.49 -3.19 -1.82
CA LEU A 40 -6.88 -1.80 -1.62
C LEU A 40 -8.03 -1.74 -0.61
N GLN A 41 -7.78 -1.08 0.52
CA GLN A 41 -8.76 -0.94 1.60
C GLN A 41 -9.62 0.31 1.42
N THR A 42 -9.00 1.47 1.24
CA THR A 42 -9.72 2.76 1.12
C THR A 42 -9.00 3.74 0.22
N ILE A 43 -9.78 4.60 -0.43
CA ILE A 43 -9.32 5.79 -1.15
C ILE A 43 -9.94 7.00 -0.44
N LEU A 44 -9.12 7.88 0.10
CA LEU A 44 -9.55 9.09 0.80
C LEU A 44 -9.06 10.32 0.04
N THR A 45 -9.97 11.16 -0.43
CA THR A 45 -9.60 12.45 -1.01
C THR A 45 -8.91 13.29 0.06
N THR A 46 -7.73 13.83 -0.26
CA THR A 46 -6.99 14.70 0.67
C THR A 46 -7.44 16.15 0.52
N ASP A 47 -7.06 17.02 1.46
CA ASP A 47 -7.27 18.47 1.36
C ASP A 47 -6.53 19.08 0.15
N THR A 48 -5.48 18.39 -0.32
CA THR A 48 -4.74 18.78 -1.51
C THR A 48 -5.55 18.45 -2.78
N PRO A 49 -5.88 19.46 -3.60
CA PRO A 49 -6.66 19.24 -4.81
C PRO A 49 -5.91 18.30 -5.77
N GLY A 50 -6.63 17.28 -6.25
CA GLY A 50 -6.08 16.31 -7.17
C GLY A 50 -5.23 15.21 -6.53
N ILE A 51 -5.14 15.12 -5.20
CA ILE A 51 -4.46 14.03 -4.48
C ILE A 51 -5.45 13.23 -3.63
N SER A 52 -5.36 11.91 -3.75
CA SER A 52 -6.07 10.95 -2.91
C SER A 52 -5.07 10.05 -2.18
N ARG A 53 -5.42 9.70 -0.95
CA ARG A 53 -4.69 8.73 -0.13
C ARG A 53 -5.28 7.34 -0.35
N TYR A 54 -4.50 6.47 -0.97
CA TYR A 54 -4.81 5.06 -1.18
C TYR A 54 -4.20 4.25 -0.04
N SER A 55 -5.01 3.54 0.71
CA SER A 55 -4.55 2.67 1.79
C SER A 55 -4.72 1.21 1.39
N PHE A 56 -3.64 0.46 1.45
CA PHE A 56 -3.60 -0.96 1.14
C PHE A 56 -3.27 -1.76 2.39
N THR A 57 -3.88 -2.93 2.54
CA THR A 57 -3.55 -3.90 3.57
C THR A 57 -2.87 -5.11 2.94
N TYR A 58 -1.90 -5.68 3.64
CA TYR A 58 -1.18 -6.87 3.22
C TYR A 58 -0.82 -7.72 4.44
N TRP A 59 -0.63 -9.00 4.22
CA TRP A 59 -0.10 -9.91 5.24
C TRP A 59 1.39 -9.99 5.07
N VAL A 60 2.14 -9.76 6.14
CA VAL A 60 3.57 -10.10 6.19
C VAL A 60 3.74 -11.44 6.87
N GLU A 61 4.62 -12.26 6.32
CA GLU A 61 5.15 -13.36 7.10
C GLU A 61 6.04 -12.77 8.17
N ASP A 62 5.73 -13.14 9.41
CA ASP A 62 6.58 -12.80 10.54
C ASP A 62 7.75 -13.78 10.39
N GLU A 63 8.79 -13.41 9.62
CA GLU A 63 10.10 -13.96 9.90
C GLU A 63 10.36 -13.52 11.33
N ALA A 64 10.08 -14.44 12.26
CA ALA A 64 10.40 -14.27 13.66
C ALA A 64 11.80 -13.66 13.68
N LEU A 65 11.88 -12.44 14.20
CA LEU A 65 13.14 -11.89 14.67
C LEU A 65 13.68 -12.91 15.66
N GLU A 66 14.55 -13.81 15.19
CA GLU A 66 15.59 -14.54 15.93
C GLU A 66 16.36 -15.53 15.03
#